data_AF-A0A7U9X518-F1
#
_entry.id   AF-A0A7U9X518-F1
#
_cell.length_a   1.000
_cell.length_b   1.000
_cell.length_c   1.000
_cell.angle_alpha   90.00
_cell.angle_beta   90.00
_cell.angle_gamma   90.00
#
_symmetry.space_group_name_H-M   'P 1'
#
loop_
_entity.id
_entity.type
_entity.pdbx_description
1 polymer ?
#
loop_
_entity_poly.entity_id
_entity_poly.type
_entity_poly.pdbx_seq_one_letter_code
_entity_poly.pdbx_strand_id
1 'polypeptide(L)'
;MTNIYDLTNLLREVRSRYQAEHIDAMETNKKELATLKRTMIPGTPEYENKKQEIQLACDMAIIKAREKAAKKATEAIEDMKEWERTGVRTINTEALARVNALRGIPVTTEELKQILSKHGSSNYWVQRAVAALAEENGIPVTDLPLDSSLDVKLNVLDQLSGQLDLLLEHFSLTGQTREASEARFLYLNDDVLNNVVNIYTNRVKDLSEADAAERAYYKIRAMSGQMSKACAISNSLRNLKKEDTKNMLLYRLAKDKDIRSEAYEVAGISDVMAEWKGGKADRYARAVTMMNGIKTVQDTEKIKEKLRAYIDRVNNGLEPENEFLQHEITKTYKKNTFIGRALEEMSGAEKNTLFGSSAEPEGGTTAE
;
A
#
# COMPACT_ATOMS: atom_id res chain seq x y z
N MET A 1 -9.85 24.32 -6.96
CA MET A 1 -9.21 23.65 -5.80
C MET A 1 -7.91 22.97 -6.26
N THR A 2 -6.81 23.00 -5.49
CA THR A 2 -5.48 22.54 -5.96
C THR A 2 -4.74 21.59 -5.00
N ASN A 3 -5.38 21.17 -3.91
CA ASN A 3 -4.77 20.37 -2.86
C ASN A 3 -5.75 19.31 -2.34
N ILE A 4 -5.31 18.05 -2.29
CA ILE A 4 -6.13 16.91 -1.84
C ILE A 4 -6.54 17.01 -0.36
N TYR A 5 -5.71 17.62 0.49
CA TYR A 5 -6.05 17.85 1.90
C TYR A 5 -7.22 18.82 2.04
N ASP A 6 -7.24 19.88 1.23
CA ASP A 6 -8.34 20.86 1.22
C ASP A 6 -9.63 20.22 0.67
N LEU A 7 -9.51 19.39 -0.37
CA LEU A 7 -10.65 18.65 -0.92
C LEU A 7 -11.27 17.69 0.10
N THR A 8 -10.46 16.88 0.76
CA THR A 8 -10.96 15.93 1.77
C THR A 8 -11.58 16.63 2.98
N ASN A 9 -11.02 17.76 3.41
CA ASN A 9 -11.64 18.60 4.45
C ASN A 9 -12.98 19.20 4.00
N LEU A 10 -13.06 19.67 2.76
CA LEU A 10 -14.31 20.16 2.17
C LEU A 10 -15.37 19.06 2.12
N LEU A 11 -15.00 17.85 1.66
CA LEU A 11 -15.93 16.72 1.58
C LEU A 11 -16.42 16.29 2.95
N ARG A 12 -15.57 16.34 3.98
CA ARG A 12 -15.98 16.12 5.38
C ARG A 12 -17.01 17.16 5.84
N GLU A 13 -16.78 18.44 5.53
CA GLU A 13 -17.71 19.52 5.84
C GLU A 13 -19.06 19.34 5.11
N VAL A 14 -19.01 18.99 3.82
CA VAL A 14 -20.21 18.74 2.99
C VAL A 14 -21.02 17.57 3.55
N ARG A 15 -20.37 16.44 3.85
CA ARG A 15 -20.99 15.26 4.47
C ARG A 15 -21.71 15.65 5.76
N SER A 16 -20.98 16.23 6.71
CA SER A 16 -21.52 16.59 8.03
C SER A 16 -22.68 17.59 7.93
N ARG A 17 -22.57 18.59 7.05
CA ARG A 17 -23.64 19.57 6.84
C ARG A 17 -24.88 18.95 6.21
N TYR A 18 -24.72 18.13 5.17
CA TYR A 18 -25.85 17.45 4.54
C TYR A 18 -26.60 16.55 5.52
N GLN A 19 -25.87 15.76 6.31
CA GLN A 19 -26.46 14.89 7.32
C GLN A 19 -27.22 15.69 8.39
N ALA A 20 -26.65 16.82 8.86
CA ALA A 20 -27.32 17.70 9.81
C ALA A 20 -28.60 18.32 9.24
N GLU A 21 -28.53 18.92 8.04
CA GLU A 21 -29.69 19.53 7.37
C GLU A 21 -30.80 18.48 7.10
N HIS A 22 -30.43 17.24 6.75
CA HIS A 22 -31.38 16.14 6.58
C HIS A 22 -32.01 15.71 7.92
N ILE A 23 -31.23 15.60 9.00
CA ILE A 23 -31.74 15.28 10.34
C ILE A 23 -32.73 16.36 10.81
N ASP A 24 -32.37 17.63 10.63
CA ASP A 24 -33.21 18.76 11.05
C ASP A 24 -34.54 18.80 10.29
N ALA A 25 -34.53 18.52 8.98
CA ALA A 25 -35.75 18.42 8.17
C ALA A 25 -36.68 17.30 8.69
N MET A 26 -36.11 16.13 9.00
CA MET A 26 -36.88 14.98 9.52
C MET A 26 -37.46 15.25 10.92
N GLU A 27 -36.69 15.88 11.81
CA GLU A 27 -37.18 16.23 13.15
C GLU A 27 -38.24 17.34 13.11
N THR A 28 -38.11 18.29 12.18
CA THR A 28 -39.14 19.32 11.95
C THR A 28 -40.44 18.67 11.46
N ASN A 29 -40.36 17.80 10.45
CA ASN A 29 -41.51 17.06 9.94
C ASN A 29 -42.22 16.28 11.06
N LYS A 30 -41.47 15.55 11.89
CA LYS A 30 -42.01 14.79 13.02
C LYS A 30 -42.75 15.68 14.04
N LYS A 31 -42.20 16.86 14.36
CA LYS A 31 -42.83 17.83 15.27
C LYS A 31 -44.10 18.43 14.69
N GLU A 32 -44.09 18.78 13.40
CA GLU A 32 -45.25 19.34 12.70
C GLU A 32 -46.39 18.32 12.58
N LEU A 33 -46.08 17.07 12.22
CA LEU A 33 -47.05 15.98 12.18
C LEU A 33 -47.65 15.67 13.57
N ALA A 34 -46.84 15.72 14.62
CA ALA A 34 -47.33 15.55 15.99
C ALA A 34 -48.27 16.70 16.41
N THR A 35 -47.95 17.93 16.01
CA THR A 35 -48.79 19.11 16.25
C THR A 35 -50.11 18.99 15.49
N LEU A 36 -50.06 18.63 14.20
CA LEU A 36 -51.23 18.43 13.37
C LEU A 36 -52.21 17.40 13.96
N LYS A 37 -51.69 16.26 14.45
CA LYS A 37 -52.49 15.22 15.13
C LYS A 37 -53.17 15.72 16.41
N ARG A 38 -52.60 16.71 17.09
CA ARG A 38 -53.15 17.29 18.32
C ARG A 38 -54.19 18.37 18.04
N THR A 39 -54.04 19.12 16.95
CA THR A 39 -54.85 20.31 16.66
C THR A 39 -56.00 20.06 15.70
N MET A 40 -55.95 19.01 14.87
CA MET A 40 -56.95 18.72 13.85
C MET A 40 -57.47 17.27 13.95
N ILE A 41 -58.72 17.06 13.52
CA ILE A 41 -59.36 15.73 13.53
C ILE A 41 -58.73 14.88 12.42
N PRO A 42 -58.11 13.72 12.74
CA PRO A 42 -57.54 12.83 11.73
C PRO A 42 -58.57 12.33 10.72
N GLY A 43 -58.17 12.24 9.45
CA GLY A 43 -59.00 11.69 8.37
C GLY A 43 -59.97 12.67 7.71
N THR A 44 -59.98 13.94 8.12
CA THR A 44 -60.71 14.98 7.38
C THR A 44 -59.91 15.43 6.13
N PRO A 45 -60.58 15.96 5.09
CA PRO A 45 -59.88 16.50 3.92
C PRO A 45 -58.85 17.59 4.28
N GLU A 46 -59.17 18.44 5.25
CA GLU A 46 -58.28 19.49 5.74
C GLU A 46 -57.04 18.92 6.44
N TYR A 47 -57.20 17.86 7.23
CA TYR A 47 -56.08 17.16 7.87
C TYR A 47 -55.14 16.53 6.85
N GLU A 48 -55.68 15.79 5.87
CA GLU A 48 -54.84 15.14 4.85
C GLU A 48 -54.16 16.15 3.92
N ASN A 49 -54.82 17.25 3.56
CA ASN A 49 -54.19 18.34 2.80
C ASN A 49 -53.01 18.94 3.58
N LYS A 50 -53.21 19.25 4.87
CA LYS A 50 -52.13 19.84 5.69
C LYS A 50 -50.98 18.87 5.93
N LYS A 51 -51.28 17.58 6.10
CA LYS A 51 -50.27 16.51 6.20
C LYS A 51 -49.43 16.38 4.93
N GLN A 52 -50.05 16.50 3.75
CA GLN A 52 -49.34 16.52 2.48
C GLN A 52 -48.45 17.76 2.34
N GLU A 53 -48.93 18.94 2.74
CA GLU A 53 -48.10 20.16 2.74
C GLU A 53 -46.85 20.02 3.62
N ILE A 54 -47.00 19.46 4.83
CA ILE A 54 -45.88 19.22 5.75
C ILE A 54 -44.87 18.24 5.14
N GLN A 55 -45.36 17.15 4.53
CA GLN A 55 -44.48 16.18 3.87
C GLN A 55 -43.74 16.80 2.69
N LEU A 56 -44.44 17.56 1.84
CA LEU A 56 -43.84 18.26 0.70
C LEU A 56 -42.76 19.26 1.16
N ALA A 57 -43.02 20.00 2.25
CA ALA A 57 -42.04 20.93 2.82
C ALA A 57 -40.77 20.20 3.31
N CYS A 58 -40.93 19.03 3.95
CA CYS A 58 -39.82 18.18 4.35
C CYS A 58 -39.02 17.69 3.14
N ASP A 59 -39.70 17.15 2.13
CA ASP A 59 -39.06 16.63 0.91
C ASP A 59 -38.30 17.73 0.17
N MET A 60 -38.89 18.93 0.05
CA MET A 60 -38.23 20.10 -0.54
C MET A 60 -36.99 20.54 0.25
N ALA A 61 -37.02 20.48 1.57
CA ALA A 61 -35.86 20.81 2.40
C ALA A 61 -34.70 19.83 2.18
N ILE A 62 -35.01 18.52 2.12
CA ILE A 62 -34.02 17.47 1.84
C ILE A 62 -33.44 17.62 0.44
N ILE A 63 -34.27 17.88 -0.57
CA ILE A 63 -33.81 18.11 -1.96
C ILE A 63 -32.87 19.32 -2.02
N LYS A 64 -33.20 20.44 -1.38
CA LYS A 64 -32.34 21.62 -1.34
C LYS A 64 -31.00 21.34 -0.65
N ALA A 65 -31.01 20.61 0.46
CA ALA A 65 -29.78 20.20 1.14
C ALA A 65 -28.91 19.32 0.23
N ARG A 66 -29.54 18.37 -0.48
CA ARG A 66 -28.88 17.49 -1.45
C ARG A 66 -28.26 18.28 -2.60
N GLU A 67 -29.01 19.18 -3.24
CA GLU A 67 -28.52 20.02 -4.35
C GLU A 67 -27.33 20.89 -3.93
N LYS A 68 -27.43 21.50 -2.75
CA LYS A 68 -26.35 22.33 -2.18
C LYS A 68 -25.08 21.52 -1.93
N ALA A 69 -25.22 20.32 -1.37
CA ALA A 69 -24.11 19.41 -1.12
C ALA A 69 -23.48 18.91 -2.43
N ALA A 70 -24.30 18.42 -3.36
CA ALA A 70 -23.88 17.94 -4.67
C ALA A 70 -23.11 19.00 -5.44
N LYS A 71 -23.66 20.22 -5.54
CA LYS A 71 -23.03 21.33 -6.25
C LYS A 71 -21.65 21.65 -5.67
N LYS A 72 -21.57 21.90 -4.36
CA LYS A 72 -20.32 22.32 -3.70
C LYS A 72 -19.22 21.26 -3.84
N ALA A 73 -19.55 19.99 -3.68
CA ALA A 73 -18.57 18.91 -3.74
C ALA A 73 -18.16 18.55 -5.19
N THR A 74 -19.12 18.52 -6.13
CA THR A 74 -18.84 18.19 -7.54
C THR A 74 -17.95 19.26 -8.18
N GLU A 75 -18.24 20.55 -7.96
CA GLU A 75 -17.41 21.65 -8.44
C GLU A 75 -15.95 21.52 -7.94
N ALA A 76 -15.76 21.21 -6.65
CA ALA A 76 -14.43 21.05 -6.07
C ALA A 76 -13.68 19.81 -6.59
N ILE A 77 -14.39 18.70 -6.84
CA ILE A 77 -13.80 17.48 -7.41
C ILE A 77 -13.38 17.73 -8.86
N GLU A 78 -14.23 18.35 -9.68
CA GLU A 78 -13.93 18.64 -11.09
C GLU A 78 -12.80 19.67 -11.23
N ASP A 79 -12.78 20.70 -10.38
CA ASP A 79 -11.65 21.62 -10.26
C ASP A 79 -10.32 20.87 -10.04
N MET A 80 -10.32 19.88 -9.14
CA MET A 80 -9.13 19.09 -8.82
C MET A 80 -8.73 18.19 -10.00
N LYS A 81 -9.70 17.62 -10.72
CA LYS A 81 -9.44 16.83 -11.94
C LYS A 81 -8.80 17.70 -13.02
N GLU A 82 -9.32 18.90 -13.26
CA GLU A 82 -8.75 19.79 -14.28
C GLU A 82 -7.38 20.33 -13.88
N TRP A 83 -7.16 20.59 -12.58
CA TRP A 83 -5.83 20.93 -12.07
C TRP A 83 -4.79 19.85 -12.38
N GLU A 84 -5.11 18.57 -12.10
CA GLU A 84 -4.21 17.45 -12.38
C GLU A 84 -3.98 17.25 -13.88
N ARG A 85 -5.02 17.39 -14.71
CA ARG A 85 -4.88 17.35 -16.18
C ARG A 85 -3.99 18.47 -16.71
N THR A 86 -4.13 19.67 -16.16
CA THR A 86 -3.29 20.83 -16.51
C THR A 86 -1.84 20.60 -16.11
N GLY A 87 -1.59 19.96 -14.96
CA GLY A 87 -0.25 19.56 -14.53
C GLY A 87 0.45 18.66 -15.55
N VAL A 88 -0.27 17.70 -16.14
CA VAL A 88 0.27 16.84 -17.21
C VAL A 88 0.45 17.59 -18.54
N ARG A 89 -0.39 18.58 -18.86
CA ARG A 89 -0.18 19.42 -20.06
C ARG A 89 1.04 20.34 -19.93
N THR A 90 1.51 20.61 -18.71
CA THR A 90 2.62 21.54 -18.46
C THR A 90 3.97 20.82 -18.46
N ILE A 91 4.71 20.96 -19.57
CA ILE A 91 6.03 20.34 -19.74
C ILE A 91 7.13 21.37 -19.41
N ASN A 92 7.93 21.10 -18.37
CA ASN A 92 9.15 21.85 -18.10
C ASN A 92 10.32 21.20 -18.85
N THR A 93 10.57 21.66 -20.09
CA THR A 93 11.58 21.08 -20.98
C THR A 93 13.00 21.18 -20.43
N GLU A 94 13.34 22.29 -19.79
CA GLU A 94 14.67 22.52 -19.22
C GLU A 94 14.96 21.57 -18.04
N ALA A 95 14.04 21.49 -17.09
CA ALA A 95 14.17 20.56 -15.96
C ALA A 95 14.23 19.11 -16.45
N LEU A 96 13.39 18.74 -17.42
CA LEU A 96 13.37 17.40 -18.00
C LEU A 96 14.70 17.07 -18.70
N ALA A 97 15.30 18.00 -19.42
CA ALA A 97 16.60 17.82 -20.07
C ALA A 97 17.71 17.55 -19.05
N ARG A 98 17.73 18.31 -17.94
CA ARG A 98 18.68 18.11 -16.84
C ARG A 98 18.53 16.73 -16.19
N VAL A 99 17.30 16.27 -15.97
CA VAL A 99 17.03 14.93 -15.42
C VAL A 99 17.44 13.86 -16.43
N ASN A 100 17.09 13.99 -17.70
CA ASN A 100 17.43 13.01 -18.73
C ASN A 100 18.95 12.91 -18.98
N ALA A 101 19.72 13.97 -18.73
CA ALA A 101 21.18 13.92 -18.80
C ALA A 101 21.82 12.99 -17.76
N LEU A 102 21.08 12.59 -16.71
CA LEU A 102 21.53 11.65 -15.68
C LEU A 102 21.27 10.18 -16.03
N ARG A 103 20.64 9.88 -17.17
CA ARG A 103 20.37 8.50 -17.58
C ARG A 103 21.68 7.74 -17.78
N GLY A 104 21.75 6.53 -17.22
CA GLY A 104 22.95 5.70 -17.23
C GLY A 104 24.06 6.17 -16.29
N ILE A 105 23.85 7.25 -15.53
CA ILE A 105 24.76 7.69 -14.47
C ILE A 105 24.25 7.13 -13.13
N PRO A 106 25.12 6.49 -12.31
CA PRO A 106 24.74 6.07 -10.97
C PRO A 106 24.33 7.28 -10.12
N VAL A 107 23.10 7.25 -9.60
CA VAL A 107 22.56 8.27 -8.69
C VAL A 107 22.01 7.62 -7.43
N THR A 108 22.09 8.34 -6.33
CA THR A 108 21.64 7.93 -5.00
C THR A 108 20.24 8.48 -4.69
N THR A 109 19.58 7.88 -3.70
CA THR A 109 18.27 8.38 -3.21
C THR A 109 18.33 9.85 -2.80
N GLU A 110 19.43 10.31 -2.20
CA GLU A 110 19.55 11.68 -1.70
C GLU A 110 19.73 12.69 -2.85
N GLU A 111 20.49 12.34 -3.89
CA GLU A 111 20.61 13.16 -5.10
C GLU A 111 19.26 13.30 -5.80
N LEU A 112 18.50 12.21 -5.93
CA LEU A 112 17.16 12.25 -6.52
C LEU A 112 16.19 13.11 -5.69
N LYS A 113 16.28 13.08 -4.35
CA LYS A 113 15.49 13.97 -3.48
C LYS A 113 15.84 15.44 -3.69
N GLN A 114 17.12 15.78 -3.84
CA GLN A 114 17.54 17.15 -4.13
C GLN A 114 17.09 17.62 -5.51
N ILE A 115 17.12 16.75 -6.51
CA ILE A 115 16.57 17.04 -7.84
C ILE A 115 15.07 17.29 -7.76
N LEU A 116 14.33 16.46 -7.03
CA LEU A 116 12.89 16.65 -6.82
C LEU A 116 12.57 17.96 -6.10
N SER A 117 13.30 18.31 -5.03
CA SER A 117 13.04 19.53 -4.28
C SER A 117 13.27 20.80 -5.13
N LYS A 118 14.29 20.78 -5.99
CA LYS A 118 14.66 21.94 -6.83
C LYS A 118 13.87 22.04 -8.13
N HIS A 119 13.52 20.91 -8.75
CA HIS A 119 13.01 20.87 -10.12
C HIS A 119 11.69 20.09 -10.29
N GLY A 120 11.32 19.23 -9.34
CA GLY A 120 10.26 18.23 -9.54
C GLY A 120 9.03 18.34 -8.65
N SER A 121 9.07 19.13 -7.57
CA SER A 121 8.02 19.18 -6.54
C SER A 121 6.63 19.55 -7.07
N SER A 122 6.54 20.24 -8.21
CA SER A 122 5.26 20.62 -8.84
C SER A 122 5.12 20.19 -10.31
N ASN A 123 6.11 19.53 -10.92
CA ASN A 123 6.05 19.16 -12.32
C ASN A 123 5.89 17.64 -12.51
N TYR A 124 4.74 17.23 -13.05
CA TYR A 124 4.38 15.84 -13.28
C TYR A 124 5.45 15.07 -14.08
N TRP A 125 5.93 15.64 -15.19
CA TRP A 125 6.87 14.97 -16.08
C TRP A 125 8.26 14.82 -15.47
N VAL A 126 8.71 15.83 -14.70
CA VAL A 126 9.96 15.72 -13.95
C VAL A 126 9.84 14.61 -12.89
N GLN A 127 8.73 14.52 -12.16
CA GLN A 127 8.52 13.41 -11.23
C GLN A 127 8.52 12.05 -11.93
N ARG A 128 7.87 11.92 -13.10
CA ARG A 128 7.90 10.66 -13.88
C ARG A 128 9.31 10.31 -14.35
N ALA A 129 10.07 11.30 -14.81
CA ALA A 129 11.45 11.11 -15.26
C ALA A 129 12.37 10.71 -14.08
N VAL A 130 12.20 11.32 -12.92
CA VAL A 130 12.93 10.93 -11.70
C VAL A 130 12.52 9.53 -11.22
N ALA A 131 11.24 9.17 -11.29
CA ALA A 131 10.80 7.81 -10.98
C ALA A 131 11.47 6.78 -11.88
N ALA A 132 11.56 7.05 -13.19
CA ALA A 132 12.27 6.19 -14.13
C ALA A 132 13.77 6.08 -13.81
N LEU A 133 14.43 7.19 -13.47
CA LEU A 133 15.82 7.17 -13.00
C LEU A 133 15.99 6.39 -11.70
N ALA A 134 15.07 6.55 -10.74
CA ALA A 134 15.09 5.79 -9.49
C ALA A 134 15.03 4.30 -9.78
N GLU A 135 14.11 3.88 -10.64
CA GLU A 135 14.03 2.51 -11.09
C GLU A 135 15.30 2.06 -11.83
N GLU A 136 15.92 2.91 -12.66
CA GLU A 136 17.19 2.60 -13.38
C GLU A 136 18.33 2.35 -12.40
N ASN A 137 18.27 3.01 -11.26
CA ASN A 137 19.23 2.87 -10.20
C ASN A 137 18.79 1.83 -9.15
N GLY A 138 17.67 1.13 -9.33
CA GLY A 138 17.17 0.17 -8.34
C GLY A 138 16.79 0.81 -6.99
N ILE A 139 16.52 2.11 -6.99
CA ILE A 139 15.98 2.85 -5.85
C ILE A 139 14.48 2.59 -5.79
N PRO A 140 13.94 2.09 -4.67
CA PRO A 140 12.51 1.98 -4.48
C PRO A 140 11.85 3.35 -4.64
N VAL A 141 10.86 3.45 -5.53
CA VAL A 141 10.10 4.70 -5.78
C VAL A 141 9.44 5.21 -4.49
N THR A 142 9.14 4.31 -3.55
CA THR A 142 8.59 4.61 -2.21
C THR A 142 9.56 5.34 -1.29
N ASP A 143 10.87 5.33 -1.59
CA ASP A 143 11.89 6.09 -0.86
C ASP A 143 11.99 7.55 -1.31
N LEU A 144 11.26 7.93 -2.37
CA LEU A 144 11.25 9.26 -2.94
C LEU A 144 9.89 9.95 -2.70
N PRO A 145 9.87 11.28 -2.52
CA PRO A 145 8.64 12.05 -2.39
C PRO A 145 8.00 12.27 -3.78
N LEU A 146 7.57 11.19 -4.41
CA LEU A 146 6.94 11.19 -5.72
C LEU A 146 5.43 11.06 -5.56
N ASP A 147 4.66 11.89 -6.28
CA ASP A 147 3.20 11.77 -6.28
C ASP A 147 2.72 10.54 -7.06
N SER A 148 1.44 10.21 -6.92
CA SER A 148 0.82 9.15 -7.72
C SER A 148 0.69 9.55 -9.20
N SER A 149 0.51 8.56 -10.07
CA SER A 149 0.24 8.81 -11.48
C SER A 149 -1.10 9.54 -11.67
N LEU A 150 -1.26 10.23 -12.81
CA LEU A 150 -2.52 10.91 -13.15
C LEU A 150 -3.70 9.94 -13.10
N ASP A 151 -3.53 8.73 -13.64
CA ASP A 151 -4.57 7.70 -13.66
C ASP A 151 -5.05 7.34 -12.24
N VAL A 152 -4.11 7.08 -11.32
CA VAL A 152 -4.42 6.81 -9.91
C VAL A 152 -5.13 8.01 -9.27
N LYS A 153 -4.64 9.22 -9.50
CA LYS A 153 -5.25 10.44 -8.96
C LYS A 153 -6.67 10.66 -9.47
N LEU A 154 -6.91 10.48 -10.77
CA LEU A 154 -8.25 10.62 -11.36
C LEU A 154 -9.20 9.54 -10.85
N ASN A 155 -8.75 8.29 -10.77
CA ASN A 155 -9.54 7.19 -10.21
C ASN A 155 -9.93 7.46 -8.75
N VAL A 156 -9.02 8.00 -7.93
CA VAL A 156 -9.33 8.43 -6.56
C VAL A 156 -10.40 9.52 -6.53
N LEU A 157 -10.33 10.51 -7.43
CA LEU A 157 -11.32 11.58 -7.53
C LEU A 157 -12.68 11.05 -8.01
N ASP A 158 -12.70 10.10 -8.94
CA ASP A 158 -13.92 9.43 -9.41
C ASP A 158 -14.56 8.59 -8.29
N GLN A 159 -13.75 7.90 -7.47
CA GLN A 159 -14.24 7.18 -6.29
C GLN A 159 -14.87 8.11 -5.25
N LEU A 160 -14.26 9.28 -5.00
CA LEU A 160 -14.85 10.30 -4.12
C LEU A 160 -16.19 10.80 -4.66
N SER A 161 -16.28 11.02 -5.98
CA SER A 161 -17.54 11.41 -6.64
C SER A 161 -18.61 10.32 -6.47
N GLY A 162 -18.27 9.06 -6.73
CA GLY A 162 -19.22 7.95 -6.58
C GLY A 162 -19.70 7.76 -5.13
N GLN A 163 -18.81 7.92 -4.14
CA GLN A 163 -19.21 7.87 -2.74
C GLN A 163 -20.10 9.05 -2.33
N LEU A 164 -19.85 10.24 -2.87
CA LEU A 164 -20.73 11.39 -2.66
C LEU A 164 -22.13 11.09 -3.21
N ASP A 165 -22.23 10.58 -4.43
CA ASP A 165 -23.53 10.28 -5.04
C ASP A 165 -24.31 9.25 -4.22
N LEU A 166 -23.65 8.16 -3.80
CA LEU A 166 -24.26 7.13 -2.96
C LEU A 166 -24.67 7.64 -1.58
N LEU A 167 -23.85 8.51 -0.97
CA LEU A 167 -24.21 9.19 0.28
C LEU A 167 -25.48 10.04 0.09
N LEU A 168 -25.50 10.88 -0.93
CA LEU A 168 -26.61 11.80 -1.19
C LEU A 168 -27.89 11.08 -1.59
N GLU A 169 -27.79 9.94 -2.26
CA GLU A 169 -28.94 9.14 -2.71
C GLU A 169 -29.55 8.30 -1.59
N HIS A 170 -28.72 7.67 -0.75
CA HIS A 170 -29.19 6.62 0.17
C HIS A 170 -29.20 7.03 1.63
N PHE A 171 -28.71 8.22 1.98
CA PHE A 171 -28.71 8.65 3.38
C PHE A 171 -30.13 8.68 3.95
N SER A 172 -30.34 7.88 4.98
CA SER A 172 -31.57 7.81 5.74
C SER A 172 -31.25 7.36 7.15
N LEU A 173 -31.88 7.94 8.17
CA LEU A 173 -31.70 7.53 9.57
C LEU A 173 -32.42 6.21 9.88
N THR A 174 -33.53 5.96 9.20
CA THR A 174 -34.46 4.86 9.49
C THR A 174 -34.44 3.77 8.42
N GLY A 175 -33.74 4.01 7.29
CA GLY A 175 -33.57 3.03 6.23
C GLY A 175 -32.92 1.74 6.75
N GLN A 176 -33.58 0.61 6.55
CA GLN A 176 -33.09 -0.72 6.94
C GLN A 176 -32.32 -1.42 5.82
N THR A 177 -32.09 -0.74 4.70
CA THR A 177 -31.32 -1.29 3.59
C THR A 177 -29.82 -1.22 3.89
N ARG A 178 -29.07 -2.03 3.15
CA ARG A 178 -27.61 -2.03 3.23
C ARG A 178 -27.08 -0.65 2.84
N GLU A 179 -27.57 -0.12 1.73
CA GLU A 179 -27.19 1.16 1.14
C GLU A 179 -27.39 2.31 2.12
N ALA A 180 -28.52 2.35 2.84
CA ALA A 180 -28.75 3.34 3.89
C ALA A 180 -27.77 3.22 5.05
N SER A 181 -27.35 2.00 5.41
CA SER A 181 -26.32 1.78 6.44
C SER A 181 -24.93 2.22 5.97
N GLU A 182 -24.57 1.93 4.72
CA GLU A 182 -23.32 2.37 4.11
C GLU A 182 -23.26 3.90 3.99
N ALA A 183 -24.36 4.55 3.60
CA ALA A 183 -24.45 6.02 3.58
C ALA A 183 -24.37 6.66 4.97
N ARG A 184 -24.79 5.97 6.04
CA ARG A 184 -24.63 6.47 7.40
C ARG A 184 -23.19 6.40 7.91
N PHE A 185 -22.46 5.34 7.58
CA PHE A 185 -21.22 5.00 8.29
C PHE A 185 -19.96 4.88 7.43
N LEU A 186 -20.10 4.58 6.13
CA LEU A 186 -18.97 4.21 5.27
C LEU A 186 -18.60 5.31 4.28
N TYR A 187 -19.57 5.89 3.57
CA TYR A 187 -19.26 6.83 2.49
C TYR A 187 -18.69 8.14 3.01
N LEU A 188 -17.57 8.54 2.41
CA LEU A 188 -16.79 9.72 2.78
C LEU A 188 -16.42 9.76 4.28
N ASN A 189 -16.33 8.63 4.97
CA ASN A 189 -15.90 8.60 6.36
C ASN A 189 -14.42 9.01 6.52
N ASP A 190 -13.98 9.30 7.74
CA ASP A 190 -12.65 9.88 7.95
C ASP A 190 -11.51 8.92 7.58
N ASP A 191 -11.68 7.62 7.79
CA ASP A 191 -10.71 6.60 7.38
C ASP A 191 -10.58 6.52 5.86
N VAL A 192 -11.70 6.57 5.15
CA VAL A 192 -11.72 6.61 3.68
C VAL A 192 -11.04 7.88 3.16
N LEU A 193 -11.38 9.05 3.72
CA LEU A 193 -10.78 10.32 3.32
C LEU A 193 -9.26 10.35 3.59
N ASN A 194 -8.82 9.82 4.73
CA ASN A 194 -7.40 9.70 5.06
C ASN A 194 -6.67 8.72 4.13
N ASN A 195 -7.30 7.58 3.80
CA ASN A 195 -6.75 6.61 2.87
C ASN A 195 -6.65 7.18 1.45
N VAL A 196 -7.65 7.96 1.02
CA VAL A 196 -7.63 8.68 -0.25
C VAL A 196 -6.41 9.61 -0.34
N VAL A 197 -6.11 10.38 0.71
CA VAL A 197 -4.89 11.21 0.75
C VAL A 197 -3.64 10.35 0.59
N ASN A 198 -3.57 9.20 1.26
CA ASN A 198 -2.41 8.30 1.18
C ASN A 198 -2.22 7.73 -0.23
N ILE A 199 -3.28 7.29 -0.89
CA ILE A 199 -3.23 6.77 -2.27
C ILE A 199 -2.90 7.90 -3.24
N TYR A 200 -3.49 9.08 -3.06
CA TYR A 200 -3.29 10.23 -3.94
C TYR A 200 -1.85 10.76 -3.91
N THR A 201 -1.24 10.76 -2.72
CA THR A 201 0.13 11.26 -2.49
C THR A 201 1.18 10.15 -2.49
N ASN A 202 0.81 8.95 -2.96
CA ASN A 202 1.70 7.78 -3.05
C ASN A 202 2.41 7.43 -1.73
N ARG A 203 1.72 7.66 -0.60
CA ARG A 203 2.21 7.36 0.77
C ARG A 203 1.92 5.92 1.20
N VAL A 204 1.32 5.10 0.35
CA VAL A 204 1.21 3.66 0.56
C VAL A 204 2.60 3.05 0.29
N LYS A 205 3.40 2.95 1.35
CA LYS A 205 4.86 2.76 1.27
C LYS A 205 5.34 1.32 1.11
N ASP A 206 4.47 0.33 1.25
CA ASP A 206 4.92 -1.06 1.34
C ASP A 206 4.66 -1.80 0.03
N LEU A 207 5.63 -1.72 -0.89
CA LEU A 207 5.87 -2.86 -1.78
C LEU A 207 6.41 -3.99 -0.91
N SER A 208 5.94 -5.22 -1.14
CA SER A 208 6.52 -6.35 -0.42
C SER A 208 8.01 -6.48 -0.76
N GLU A 209 8.81 -6.99 0.18
CA GLU A 209 10.25 -7.27 -0.05
C GLU A 209 10.46 -8.12 -1.31
N ALA A 210 9.49 -8.98 -1.63
CA ALA A 210 9.49 -9.82 -2.81
C ALA A 210 9.26 -9.03 -4.11
N ASP A 211 8.29 -8.11 -4.12
CA ASP A 211 7.98 -7.31 -5.32
C ASP A 211 9.17 -6.43 -5.73
N ALA A 212 9.90 -5.87 -4.77
CA ALA A 212 11.07 -5.04 -5.03
C ALA A 212 12.20 -5.84 -5.71
N ALA A 213 12.53 -7.03 -5.20
CA ALA A 213 13.55 -7.90 -5.79
C ALA A 213 13.14 -8.43 -7.18
N GLU A 214 11.87 -8.78 -7.34
CA GLU A 214 11.35 -9.33 -8.60
C GLU A 214 11.34 -8.27 -9.72
N ARG A 215 10.94 -7.03 -9.41
CA ARG A 215 11.05 -5.90 -10.34
C ARG A 215 12.49 -5.63 -10.75
N ALA A 216 13.43 -5.61 -9.79
CA ALA A 216 14.85 -5.42 -10.08
C ALA A 216 15.39 -6.51 -11.02
N TYR A 217 15.05 -7.77 -10.76
CA TYR A 217 15.45 -8.90 -11.60
C TYR A 217 14.93 -8.79 -13.05
N TYR A 218 13.62 -8.58 -13.25
CA TYR A 218 13.07 -8.47 -14.60
C TYR A 218 13.63 -7.27 -15.36
N LYS A 219 13.91 -6.17 -14.66
CA LYS A 219 14.57 -5.00 -15.26
C LYS A 219 15.98 -5.33 -15.75
N ILE A 220 16.79 -5.98 -14.93
CA ILE A 220 18.13 -6.43 -15.33
C ILE A 220 18.03 -7.34 -16.55
N ARG A 221 17.09 -8.30 -16.55
CA ARG A 221 16.91 -9.23 -17.66
C ARG A 221 16.55 -8.51 -18.97
N ALA A 222 15.72 -7.47 -18.89
CA ALA A 222 15.27 -6.67 -20.04
C ALA A 222 16.35 -5.76 -20.65
N MET A 223 17.46 -5.50 -19.94
CA MET A 223 18.54 -4.66 -20.49
C MET A 223 19.22 -5.33 -21.70
N SER A 224 19.42 -4.56 -22.77
CA SER A 224 20.17 -5.02 -23.95
C SER A 224 21.68 -4.90 -23.70
N GLY A 225 22.39 -6.02 -23.74
CA GLY A 225 23.85 -6.06 -23.60
C GLY A 225 24.34 -6.23 -22.15
N GLN A 226 25.50 -6.87 -21.99
CA GLN A 226 26.01 -7.26 -20.67
C GLN A 226 26.50 -6.08 -19.83
N MET A 227 27.02 -5.01 -20.46
CA MET A 227 27.45 -3.79 -19.76
C MET A 227 26.27 -3.07 -19.07
N SER A 228 25.14 -2.92 -19.77
CA SER A 228 23.92 -2.33 -19.19
C SER A 228 23.33 -3.21 -18.10
N LYS A 229 23.38 -4.54 -18.26
CA LYS A 229 23.02 -5.50 -17.21
C LYS A 229 23.91 -5.34 -15.97
N ALA A 230 25.23 -5.22 -16.16
CA ALA A 230 26.19 -5.04 -15.07
C ALA A 230 25.92 -3.78 -14.25
N CYS A 231 25.69 -2.64 -14.92
CA CYS A 231 25.34 -1.39 -14.27
C CYS A 231 24.02 -1.54 -13.48
N ALA A 232 22.99 -2.13 -14.08
CA ALA A 232 21.70 -2.37 -13.41
C ALA A 232 21.82 -3.31 -12.19
N ILE A 233 22.67 -4.34 -12.26
CA ILE A 233 22.97 -5.24 -11.14
C ILE A 233 23.62 -4.47 -9.99
N SER A 234 24.69 -3.74 -10.26
CA SER A 234 25.43 -2.98 -9.25
C SER A 234 24.53 -1.94 -8.56
N ASN A 235 23.75 -1.20 -9.36
CA ASN A 235 22.79 -0.23 -8.87
C ASN A 235 21.71 -0.86 -7.99
N SER A 236 21.11 -1.96 -8.44
CA SER A 236 20.07 -2.67 -7.67
C SER A 236 20.61 -3.15 -6.32
N LEU A 237 21.78 -3.79 -6.30
CA LEU A 237 22.37 -4.29 -5.04
C LEU A 237 22.77 -3.17 -4.07
N ARG A 238 23.22 -2.02 -4.60
CA ARG A 238 23.55 -0.84 -3.78
C ARG A 238 22.32 -0.23 -3.10
N ASN A 239 21.19 -0.18 -3.81
CA ASN A 239 20.01 0.56 -3.37
C ASN A 239 18.93 -0.28 -2.68
N LEU A 240 18.95 -1.61 -2.85
CA LEU A 240 18.14 -2.51 -2.04
C LEU A 240 18.58 -2.44 -0.57
N LYS A 241 17.71 -1.97 0.33
CA LYS A 241 18.06 -1.70 1.74
C LYS A 241 18.15 -2.94 2.61
N LYS A 242 17.31 -3.94 2.35
CA LYS A 242 17.17 -5.14 3.19
C LYS A 242 17.95 -6.30 2.60
N GLU A 243 18.64 -7.02 3.47
CA GLU A 243 19.45 -8.18 3.08
C GLU A 243 18.58 -9.27 2.42
N ASP A 244 17.37 -9.51 2.92
CA ASP A 244 16.43 -10.48 2.34
C ASP A 244 16.08 -10.16 0.89
N THR A 245 15.89 -8.88 0.59
CA THR A 245 15.60 -8.41 -0.77
C THR A 245 16.81 -8.58 -1.69
N LYS A 246 18.03 -8.33 -1.19
CA LYS A 246 19.27 -8.61 -1.93
C LYS A 246 19.45 -10.11 -2.19
N ASN A 247 19.25 -10.93 -1.16
CA ASN A 247 19.33 -12.39 -1.25
C ASN A 247 18.35 -12.95 -2.30
N MET A 248 17.12 -12.43 -2.33
CA MET A 248 16.14 -12.81 -3.35
C MET A 248 16.59 -12.41 -4.76
N LEU A 249 17.14 -11.21 -4.94
CA LEU A 249 17.68 -10.78 -6.23
C LEU A 249 18.85 -11.69 -6.67
N LEU A 250 19.81 -11.94 -5.78
CA LEU A 250 20.97 -12.81 -6.06
C LEU A 250 20.54 -14.24 -6.38
N TYR A 251 19.54 -14.78 -5.67
CA TYR A 251 18.93 -16.07 -5.99
C TYR A 251 18.38 -16.11 -7.43
N ARG A 252 17.60 -15.09 -7.83
CA ARG A 252 17.05 -15.00 -9.18
C ARG A 252 18.14 -14.91 -10.24
N LEU A 253 19.15 -14.06 -10.02
CA LEU A 253 20.31 -13.92 -10.92
C LEU A 253 21.10 -15.24 -11.03
N ALA A 254 21.24 -16.00 -9.94
CA ALA A 254 21.97 -17.27 -9.94
C ALA A 254 21.27 -18.36 -10.76
N LYS A 255 19.93 -18.35 -10.78
CA LYS A 255 19.11 -19.29 -11.56
C LYS A 255 18.93 -18.87 -13.02
N ASP A 256 19.20 -17.61 -13.35
CA ASP A 256 19.09 -17.09 -14.72
C ASP A 256 20.34 -17.45 -15.56
N LYS A 257 20.10 -18.05 -16.73
CA LYS A 257 21.13 -18.46 -17.68
C LYS A 257 21.38 -17.40 -18.77
N ASP A 258 20.52 -16.39 -18.88
CA ASP A 258 20.56 -15.35 -19.92
C ASP A 258 21.52 -14.19 -19.55
N ILE A 259 21.97 -14.14 -18.30
CA ILE A 259 22.93 -13.17 -17.79
C ILE A 259 24.31 -13.85 -17.72
N ARG A 260 25.25 -13.35 -18.52
CA ARG A 260 26.57 -13.97 -18.69
C ARG A 260 27.54 -13.53 -17.60
N SER A 261 28.64 -14.26 -17.45
CA SER A 261 29.66 -14.00 -16.41
C SER A 261 30.26 -12.60 -16.50
N GLU A 262 30.41 -12.05 -17.71
CA GLU A 262 30.99 -10.72 -17.92
C GLU A 262 30.15 -9.62 -17.25
N ALA A 263 28.83 -9.79 -17.17
CA ALA A 263 27.98 -8.83 -16.47
C ALA A 263 28.24 -8.82 -14.96
N TYR A 264 28.54 -9.98 -14.37
CA TYR A 264 28.85 -10.11 -12.94
C TYR A 264 30.24 -9.57 -12.60
N GLU A 265 31.21 -9.77 -13.50
CA GLU A 265 32.56 -9.24 -13.38
C GLU A 265 32.57 -7.72 -13.40
N VAL A 266 31.93 -7.12 -14.40
CA VAL A 266 31.81 -5.66 -14.51
C VAL A 266 31.00 -5.07 -13.36
N ALA A 267 29.99 -5.79 -12.85
CA ALA A 267 29.23 -5.35 -11.67
C ALA A 267 30.02 -5.45 -10.36
N GLY A 268 31.19 -6.10 -10.35
CA GLY A 268 32.02 -6.31 -9.16
C GLY A 268 31.46 -7.37 -8.21
N ILE A 269 30.67 -8.33 -8.71
CA ILE A 269 30.02 -9.36 -7.89
C ILE A 269 30.32 -10.80 -8.33
N SER A 270 31.39 -11.02 -9.12
CA SER A 270 31.75 -12.35 -9.62
C SER A 270 31.87 -13.39 -8.51
N ASP A 271 32.61 -13.08 -7.44
CA ASP A 271 32.86 -14.01 -6.33
C ASP A 271 31.56 -14.34 -5.58
N VAL A 272 30.73 -13.31 -5.34
CA VAL A 272 29.41 -13.47 -4.73
C VAL A 272 28.55 -14.39 -5.60
N MET A 273 28.48 -14.13 -6.92
CA MET A 273 27.67 -14.97 -7.81
C MET A 273 28.22 -16.40 -7.95
N ALA A 274 29.53 -16.60 -7.80
CA ALA A 274 30.12 -17.92 -7.76
C ALA A 274 29.65 -18.70 -6.52
N GLU A 275 29.61 -18.08 -5.33
CA GLU A 275 29.03 -18.71 -4.13
C GLU A 275 27.54 -19.05 -4.31
N TRP A 276 26.77 -18.12 -4.88
CA TRP A 276 25.34 -18.30 -5.15
C TRP A 276 25.08 -19.46 -6.11
N LYS A 277 25.84 -19.54 -7.21
CA LYS A 277 25.77 -20.66 -8.16
C LYS A 277 26.37 -21.96 -7.58
N GLY A 278 27.30 -21.86 -6.64
CA GLY A 278 27.97 -22.97 -5.94
C GLY A 278 27.15 -23.64 -4.83
N GLY A 279 25.83 -23.42 -4.78
CA GLY A 279 24.91 -24.12 -3.88
C GLY A 279 24.19 -23.24 -2.86
N LYS A 280 24.60 -21.98 -2.68
CA LYS A 280 23.89 -21.04 -1.79
C LYS A 280 22.48 -20.69 -2.30
N ALA A 281 22.28 -20.65 -3.62
CA ALA A 281 20.94 -20.51 -4.22
C ALA A 281 20.00 -21.68 -3.88
N ASP A 282 20.53 -22.91 -3.79
CA ASP A 282 19.73 -24.08 -3.44
C ASP A 282 19.40 -24.11 -1.95
N ARG A 283 20.32 -23.68 -1.08
CA ARG A 283 20.04 -23.46 0.34
C ARG A 283 18.95 -22.41 0.53
N TYR A 284 19.05 -21.28 -0.16
CA TYR A 284 18.02 -20.24 -0.13
C TYR A 284 16.65 -20.77 -0.56
N ALA A 285 16.57 -21.50 -1.68
CA ALA A 285 15.31 -22.09 -2.16
C ALA A 285 14.69 -23.10 -1.17
N ARG A 286 15.52 -23.94 -0.54
CA ARG A 286 15.08 -24.88 0.50
C ARG A 286 14.53 -24.14 1.73
N ALA A 287 15.20 -23.08 2.19
CA ALA A 287 14.74 -22.27 3.31
C ALA A 287 13.38 -21.62 3.02
N VAL A 288 13.24 -20.98 1.85
CA VAL A 288 11.97 -20.35 1.44
C VAL A 288 10.83 -21.37 1.34
N THR A 289 11.09 -22.54 0.75
CA THR A 289 10.09 -23.62 0.62
C THR A 289 9.64 -24.13 1.99
N MET A 290 10.61 -24.37 2.88
CA MET A 290 10.35 -24.82 4.24
C MET A 290 9.49 -23.82 5.02
N MET A 291 9.88 -22.55 5.01
CA MET A 291 9.16 -21.49 5.72
C MET A 291 7.76 -21.26 5.17
N ASN A 292 7.59 -21.27 3.85
CA ASN A 292 6.27 -21.20 3.24
C ASN A 292 5.38 -22.40 3.64
N GLY A 293 5.99 -23.57 3.86
CA GLY A 293 5.31 -24.77 4.31
C GLY A 293 4.88 -24.77 5.79
N ILE A 294 5.40 -23.86 6.62
CA ILE A 294 5.05 -23.78 8.05
C ILE A 294 4.36 -22.46 8.45
N LYS A 295 4.56 -21.36 7.71
CA LYS A 295 4.07 -20.02 8.09
C LYS A 295 2.55 -19.89 8.23
N THR A 296 1.78 -20.70 7.50
CA THR A 296 0.31 -20.72 7.53
C THR A 296 -0.27 -21.87 8.36
N VAL A 297 0.57 -22.70 8.95
CA VAL A 297 0.15 -23.86 9.73
C VAL A 297 -0.26 -23.40 11.13
N GLN A 298 -1.49 -23.70 11.54
CA GLN A 298 -2.03 -23.35 12.87
C GLN A 298 -2.02 -24.58 13.81
N ASP A 299 -0.93 -25.35 13.75
CA ASP A 299 -0.78 -26.63 14.45
C ASP A 299 0.68 -26.77 14.89
N THR A 300 0.92 -26.67 16.19
CA THR A 300 2.27 -26.66 16.78
C THR A 300 2.99 -27.99 16.60
N GLU A 301 2.27 -29.13 16.64
CA GLU A 301 2.87 -30.45 16.44
C GLU A 301 3.33 -30.63 15.00
N LYS A 302 2.51 -30.23 14.02
CA LYS A 302 2.92 -30.27 12.60
C LYS A 302 4.08 -29.35 12.28
N ILE A 303 4.18 -28.21 12.95
CA ILE A 303 5.35 -27.32 12.83
C ILE A 303 6.59 -28.03 13.40
N LYS A 304 6.50 -28.60 14.61
CA LYS A 304 7.60 -29.34 15.24
C LYS A 304 8.06 -30.54 14.41
N GLU A 305 7.13 -31.32 13.85
CA GLU A 305 7.44 -32.46 12.97
C GLU A 305 8.29 -32.03 11.77
N LYS A 306 7.89 -30.94 11.09
CA LYS A 306 8.64 -30.42 9.94
C LYS A 306 10.02 -29.91 10.37
N LEU A 307 10.12 -29.17 11.46
CA LEU A 307 11.40 -28.65 11.97
C LEU A 307 12.34 -29.78 12.40
N ARG A 308 11.83 -30.81 13.09
CA ARG A 308 12.58 -32.02 13.46
C ARG A 308 13.08 -32.78 12.24
N ALA A 309 12.25 -32.95 11.22
CA ALA A 309 12.68 -33.58 9.97
C ALA A 309 13.84 -32.82 9.30
N TYR A 310 13.92 -31.49 9.44
CA TYR A 310 15.10 -30.72 9.02
C TYR A 310 16.31 -31.00 9.91
N ILE A 311 16.15 -30.93 11.23
CA ILE A 311 17.22 -31.22 12.20
C ILE A 311 17.82 -32.62 11.94
N ASP A 312 16.98 -33.62 11.71
CA ASP A 312 17.41 -34.98 11.42
C ASP A 312 18.25 -35.06 10.15
N ARG A 313 17.87 -34.33 9.09
CA ARG A 313 18.68 -34.30 7.85
C ARG A 313 20.02 -33.60 8.06
N VAL A 314 20.06 -32.55 8.86
CA VAL A 314 21.32 -31.86 9.23
C VAL A 314 22.21 -32.76 10.07
N ASN A 315 21.68 -33.37 11.12
CA ASN A 315 22.43 -34.25 12.02
C ASN A 315 22.98 -35.50 11.31
N ASN A 316 22.25 -36.01 10.32
CA ASN A 316 22.70 -37.15 9.51
C ASN A 316 23.63 -36.75 8.35
N GLY A 317 24.02 -35.47 8.25
CA GLY A 317 24.92 -34.98 7.18
C GLY A 317 24.30 -35.02 5.78
N LEU A 318 22.97 -35.15 5.67
CA LEU A 318 22.25 -35.18 4.40
C LEU A 318 22.09 -33.78 3.80
N GLU A 319 22.08 -32.75 4.63
CA GLU A 319 22.16 -31.35 4.21
C GLU A 319 23.02 -30.52 5.18
N PRO A 320 23.75 -29.50 4.70
CA PRO A 320 24.45 -28.57 5.58
C PRO A 320 23.45 -27.68 6.34
N GLU A 321 23.90 -27.12 7.46
CA GLU A 321 23.18 -26.04 8.13
C GLU A 321 22.88 -24.90 7.16
N ASN A 322 21.64 -24.40 7.20
CA ASN A 322 21.13 -23.43 6.26
C ASN A 322 20.98 -22.06 6.91
N GLU A 323 21.89 -21.16 6.57
CA GLU A 323 21.97 -19.79 7.08
C GLU A 323 20.68 -18.99 6.85
N PHE A 324 20.00 -19.23 5.72
CA PHE A 324 18.76 -18.55 5.38
C PHE A 324 17.57 -19.07 6.19
N LEU A 325 17.56 -20.35 6.53
CA LEU A 325 16.51 -20.93 7.36
C LEU A 325 16.62 -20.43 8.80
N GLN A 326 17.83 -20.39 9.35
CA GLN A 326 18.10 -19.84 10.69
C GLN A 326 17.63 -18.38 10.80
N HIS A 327 17.95 -17.56 9.80
CA HIS A 327 17.49 -16.18 9.73
C HIS A 327 15.96 -16.04 9.67
N GLU A 328 15.28 -16.82 8.81
CA GLU A 328 13.82 -16.77 8.71
C GLU A 328 13.10 -17.28 9.97
N ILE A 329 13.63 -18.31 10.62
CA ILE A 329 13.14 -18.80 11.92
C ILE A 329 13.26 -17.69 12.97
N THR A 330 14.42 -17.03 13.05
CA THR A 330 14.65 -15.91 13.98
C THR A 330 13.67 -14.76 13.74
N LYS A 331 13.43 -14.39 12.46
CA LYS A 331 12.50 -13.34 12.06
C LYS A 331 11.04 -13.65 12.42
N THR A 332 10.64 -14.93 12.31
CA THR A 332 9.25 -15.37 12.50
C THR A 332 8.93 -15.79 13.93
N TYR A 333 9.93 -16.18 14.73
CA TYR A 333 9.79 -16.62 16.12
C TYR A 333 8.92 -15.67 16.96
N LYS A 334 9.18 -14.36 16.90
CA LYS A 334 8.42 -13.34 17.66
C LYS A 334 7.13 -12.86 16.97
N LYS A 335 6.94 -13.19 15.70
CA LYS A 335 5.84 -12.64 14.87
C LYS A 335 4.70 -13.63 14.64
N ASN A 336 4.96 -14.92 14.73
CA ASN A 336 3.96 -15.97 14.54
C ASN A 336 3.83 -16.80 15.82
N THR A 337 2.68 -16.67 16.49
CA THR A 337 2.41 -17.30 17.79
C THR A 337 2.51 -18.83 17.75
N PHE A 338 2.12 -19.48 16.65
CA PHE A 338 2.20 -20.93 16.52
C PHE A 338 3.64 -21.42 16.33
N ILE A 339 4.43 -20.71 15.52
CA ILE A 339 5.86 -21.00 15.33
C ILE A 339 6.63 -20.73 16.63
N GLY A 340 6.36 -19.59 17.29
CA GLY A 340 6.95 -19.24 18.58
C GLY A 340 6.71 -20.32 19.63
N ARG A 341 5.45 -20.72 19.85
CA ARG A 341 5.10 -21.78 20.80
C ARG A 341 5.72 -23.13 20.43
N ALA A 342 5.70 -23.51 19.14
CA ALA A 342 6.34 -24.75 18.69
C ALA A 342 7.84 -24.78 19.01
N LEU A 343 8.54 -23.66 18.79
CA LEU A 343 9.96 -23.51 19.10
C LEU A 343 10.22 -23.44 20.61
N GLU A 344 9.31 -22.87 21.41
CA GLU A 344 9.41 -22.87 22.89
C GLU A 344 9.37 -24.30 23.46
N GLU A 345 8.50 -25.15 22.91
CA GLU A 345 8.27 -26.54 23.32
C GLU A 345 9.36 -27.52 22.83
N MET A 346 10.24 -27.12 21.91
CA MET A 346 11.38 -27.93 21.46
C MET A 346 12.52 -27.91 22.48
N SER A 347 13.36 -28.95 22.49
CA SER A 347 14.52 -29.06 23.38
C SER A 347 15.62 -28.05 23.05
N GLY A 348 16.49 -27.76 24.02
CA GLY A 348 17.62 -26.84 23.81
C GLY A 348 18.56 -27.25 22.67
N ALA A 349 18.80 -28.56 22.48
CA ALA A 349 19.63 -29.07 21.39
C ALA A 349 18.98 -28.86 20.01
N GLU A 350 17.67 -29.04 19.92
CA GLU A 350 16.90 -28.76 18.71
C GLU A 350 16.92 -27.26 18.36
N LYS A 351 16.75 -26.39 19.36
CA LYS A 351 16.82 -24.93 19.17
C LYS A 351 18.21 -24.49 18.70
N ASN A 352 19.28 -25.01 19.29
CA ASN A 352 20.65 -24.65 18.90
C ASN A 352 20.92 -24.94 17.41
N THR A 353 20.35 -26.02 16.88
CA THR A 353 20.48 -26.37 15.45
C THR A 353 19.66 -25.41 14.55
N LEU A 354 18.51 -24.93 15.03
CA LEU A 354 17.60 -24.05 14.28
C LEU A 354 17.98 -22.57 14.34
N PHE A 355 18.67 -22.12 15.39
CA PHE A 355 19.12 -20.73 15.56
C PHE A 355 20.62 -20.55 15.29
N GLY A 356 21.40 -21.63 15.26
CA GLY A 356 22.86 -21.60 15.15
C GLY A 356 23.55 -21.46 16.52
N SER A 357 24.77 -21.99 16.63
CA SER A 357 25.54 -22.15 17.88
C SER A 357 25.93 -20.87 18.63
N SER A 358 25.50 -19.70 18.16
CA SER A 358 25.87 -18.37 18.68
C SER A 358 24.69 -17.43 18.87
N ALA A 359 23.45 -17.89 18.67
CA ALA A 359 22.25 -17.11 18.94
C ALA A 359 21.52 -17.68 20.15
N GLU A 360 21.97 -17.33 21.37
CA GLU A 360 21.05 -17.37 22.50
C GLU A 360 19.93 -16.35 22.23
N PRO A 361 18.65 -16.75 22.27
CA PRO A 361 17.58 -15.77 22.33
C PRO A 361 17.70 -15.08 23.69
N GLU A 362 18.18 -13.83 23.70
CA GLU A 362 18.16 -12.99 24.91
C GLU A 362 16.77 -13.06 25.55
N GLY A 363 16.71 -13.58 26.78
CA GLY A 363 15.50 -13.63 27.59
C GLY A 363 15.24 -14.96 28.31
N GLY A 364 16.26 -15.56 28.93
CA GLY A 364 16.02 -16.50 30.02
C GLY A 364 15.60 -15.72 31.26
N THR A 365 14.31 -15.66 31.57
CA THR A 365 13.86 -15.32 32.92
C THR A 365 14.20 -16.51 33.82
N THR A 366 15.32 -16.42 34.53
CA THR A 366 15.54 -17.20 35.75
C THR A 366 14.49 -16.78 36.77
N ALA A 367 13.55 -17.66 37.05
CA ALA A 367 12.75 -17.59 38.26
C ALA A 367 13.54 -18.30 39.37
N GLU A 368 14.10 -17.51 40.29
CA GLU A 368 14.16 -17.88 41.71
C GLU A 368 12.95 -17.28 42.42
#